data_AF-A0A2T2RUJ3-F1
#
_entry.id   AF-A0A2T2RUJ3-F1
#
_cell.length_a   1.000
_cell.length_b   1.000
_cell.length_c   1.000
_cell.angle_alpha   90.00
_cell.angle_beta   90.00
_cell.angle_gamma   90.00
#
_symmetry.space_group_name_H-M   'P 1'
#
loop_
_entity.id
_entity.type
_entity.pdbx_description
1 polymer ?
#
loop_
_entity_poly.entity_id
_entity_poly.type
_entity_poly.pdbx_seq_one_letter_code
_entity_poly.pdbx_strand_id
1 'polypeptide(L)' 'MTSHQNPLNLSQANLIRAKLEKTSFAHGNLSGADFRGAKLCEADL' A
#
# COMPACT_ATOMS: atom_id res chain seq x y z
N MET A 1 -3.63 -4.83 -26.21
CA MET A 1 -3.43 -3.68 -25.29
C MET A 1 -3.18 -4.23 -23.90
N THR A 2 -1.93 -4.61 -23.60
CA THR A 2 -1.56 -5.03 -22.24
C THR A 2 -1.33 -3.75 -21.44
N SER A 3 -2.23 -3.42 -20.53
CA SER A 3 -2.00 -2.34 -19.58
C SER A 3 -0.75 -2.69 -18.77
N HIS A 4 0.36 -2.01 -19.04
CA HIS A 4 1.49 -1.95 -18.13
C HIS A 4 1.02 -1.18 -16.89
N GLN A 5 0.38 -1.89 -15.96
CA GLN A 5 0.16 -1.39 -14.62
C GLN A 5 1.54 -1.32 -13.98
N ASN A 6 2.13 -0.12 -13.99
CA ASN A 6 3.39 0.10 -13.30
C ASN A 6 3.17 -0.21 -11.81
N PRO A 7 4.06 -0.97 -11.15
CA PRO A 7 3.89 -1.30 -9.75
C PRO A 7 3.72 -0.03 -8.90
N LEU A 8 2.74 -0.07 -7.99
CA LEU A 8 2.37 1.06 -7.14
C LEU A 8 3.55 1.44 -6.24
N ASN A 9 4.13 2.62 -6.41
CA ASN A 9 5.25 3.08 -5.58
C ASN A 9 4.73 3.95 -4.43
N LEU A 10 4.74 3.40 -3.22
CA LEU A 10 4.44 4.08 -1.95
C LEU A 10 5.69 4.12 -1.05
N SER A 11 6.89 4.06 -1.63
CA SER A 11 8.11 4.17 -0.83
C SER A 11 8.11 5.48 -0.04
N GLN A 12 8.46 5.38 1.24
CA GLN A 12 8.45 6.49 2.21
C GLN A 12 7.08 7.17 2.39
N ALA A 13 5.97 6.54 2.01
CA ALA A 13 4.64 7.11 2.19
C ALA A 13 4.26 7.19 3.68
N ASN A 14 3.70 8.32 4.09
CA ASN A 14 3.11 8.46 5.43
C ASN A 14 1.65 8.00 5.39
N LEU A 15 1.39 6.82 5.94
CA LEU A 15 0.06 6.19 6.02
C LEU A 15 -0.38 6.04 7.48
N ILE A 16 0.12 6.91 8.36
CA ILE A 16 -0.22 6.92 9.79
C ILE A 16 -1.74 7.07 9.93
N ARG A 17 -2.36 6.14 10.69
CA ARG A 17 -3.81 6.09 10.92
C ARG A 17 -4.67 5.99 9.66
N ALA A 18 -4.10 5.60 8.51
CA ALA A 18 -4.86 5.39 7.29
C ALA A 18 -5.85 4.21 7.44
N LYS A 19 -7.01 4.30 6.81
CA LYS A 19 -7.96 3.18 6.69
C LYS A 19 -7.67 2.45 5.39
N LEU A 20 -6.93 1.36 5.48
CA LEU A 20 -6.48 0.54 4.35
C LEU A 20 -7.12 -0.85 4.41
N GLU A 21 -8.26 -0.95 5.12
CA GLU A 21 -9.04 -2.18 5.26
C GLU A 21 -9.42 -2.71 3.87
N LYS A 22 -9.15 -4.00 3.60
CA LYS A 22 -9.46 -4.66 2.32
C LYS A 22 -8.77 -4.03 1.08
N THR A 23 -7.64 -3.35 1.24
CA THR A 23 -6.87 -2.77 0.11
C THR A 23 -5.80 -3.75 -0.36
N SER A 24 -5.59 -3.88 -1.68
CA SER A 24 -4.45 -4.64 -2.24
C SER A 24 -3.36 -3.70 -2.73
N PHE A 25 -2.18 -3.89 -2.15
CA PHE A 25 -0.90 -3.30 -2.50
C PHE A 25 -0.01 -4.33 -3.21
N ALA A 26 -0.57 -5.44 -3.69
CA ALA A 26 0.17 -6.50 -4.36
C ALA A 26 1.07 -5.93 -5.45
N HIS A 27 2.35 -6.33 -5.42
CA HIS A 27 3.41 -5.85 -6.32
C HIS A 27 3.82 -4.38 -6.12
N GLY A 28 3.34 -3.70 -5.07
CA GLY A 28 3.72 -2.33 -4.75
C GLY A 28 5.07 -2.22 -4.04
N ASN A 29 5.78 -1.10 -4.24
CA ASN A 29 6.94 -0.74 -3.43
C ASN A 29 6.47 0.01 -2.18
N LEU A 30 6.46 -0.66 -1.03
CA LEU A 30 6.12 -0.09 0.28
C LEU A 30 7.36 0.26 1.12
N SER A 31 8.56 0.30 0.52
CA SER A 31 9.81 0.45 1.26
C SER A 31 9.85 1.76 2.05
N GLY A 32 9.94 1.65 3.38
CA GLY A 32 9.96 2.79 4.30
C GLY A 32 8.60 3.50 4.49
N ALA A 33 7.50 2.93 4.01
CA ALA A 33 6.17 3.45 4.32
C ALA A 33 5.87 3.33 5.82
N ASP A 34 5.23 4.36 6.38
CA ASP A 34 4.86 4.43 7.79
C ASP A 34 3.38 4.09 7.97
N PHE A 35 3.11 2.90 8.52
CA PHE A 35 1.76 2.40 8.77
C PHE A 35 1.33 2.53 10.25
N ARG A 36 2.00 3.36 11.08
CA ARG A 36 1.68 3.42 12.51
C ARG A 36 0.20 3.78 12.73
N GLY A 37 -0.53 2.87 13.37
CA GLY A 37 -1.96 3.01 13.64
C GLY A 37 -2.86 2.87 12.41
N ALA A 38 -2.33 2.50 11.24
CA ALA A 38 -3.14 2.20 10.07
C ALA A 38 -4.01 0.95 10.32
N LYS A 39 -5.22 0.96 9.77
CA LYS A 39 -6.09 -0.21 9.76
C LYS A 39 -5.81 -1.04 8.52
N LEU A 40 -5.22 -2.20 8.72
CA LEU A 40 -4.78 -3.13 7.66
C LEU A 40 -5.58 -4.45 7.67
N CYS A 41 -6.73 -4.50 8.34
CA CYS A 41 -7.56 -5.71 8.33
C CYS A 41 -7.92 -6.09 6.89
N GLU A 42 -7.62 -7.33 6.52
CA GLU A 42 -7.82 -7.86 5.16
C GLU A 42 -7.05 -7.10 4.06
N ALA A 43 -6.04 -6.29 4.41
CA ALA A 43 -5.14 -5.71 3.42
C ALA A 43 -4.20 -6.79 2.87
N ASP A 44 -3.96 -6.72 1.56
CA ASP A 44 -2.99 -7.55 0.85
C ASP A 44 -1.75 -6.66 0.59
N LEU A 45 -0.64 -6.94 1.27
CA LEU A 45 0.55 -6.09 1.33
C LEU A 45 1.67 -6.58 0.42
#